data_AF-A0A520K0U5-F1
#
_entry.id   AF-A0A520K0U5-F1
#
_cell.length_a   1.000
_cell.length_b   1.000
_cell.length_c   1.000
_cell.angle_alpha   90.00
_cell.angle_beta   90.00
_cell.angle_gamma   90.00
#
_symmetry.space_group_name_H-M   'P 1'
#
loop_
_entity.id
_entity.type
_entity.pdbx_description
1 polymer ?
#
loop_
_entity_poly.entity_id
_entity_poly.type
_entity_poly.pdbx_seq_one_letter_code
_entity_poly.pdbx_strand_id
1 'polypeptide(L)' 'MLITIEVRPDHIHLAIVGISPITRLSDVVKYLKGTSGLSLFKVFPKLRRQFRKGRIWSRNYYV' A
#
# COMPACT_ATOMS: atom_id res chain seq x y z
N MET A 1 -11.70 9.76 3.02
CA MET A 1 -10.85 10.88 2.55
C MET A 1 -9.43 10.68 3.04
N LEU A 2 -8.45 10.82 2.16
CA LEU A 2 -7.03 10.77 2.50
C LEU A 2 -6.62 12.14 3.05
N ILE A 3 -5.97 12.17 4.22
CA ILE A 3 -5.49 13.41 4.84
C ILE A 3 -4.01 13.63 4.54
N THR A 4 -3.19 12.60 4.78
CA THR A 4 -1.73 12.73 4.71
C THR A 4 -1.11 11.44 4.19
N ILE A 5 -0.06 11.60 3.37
CA ILE A 5 0.85 10.54 2.96
C ILE A 5 2.27 11.01 3.26
N GLU A 6 3.01 10.21 4.03
CA GLU A 6 4.45 10.38 4.19
C GLU A 6 5.15 9.16 3.61
N VAL A 7 6.12 9.39 2.72
CA VAL A 7 6.89 8.33 2.07
C VAL A 7 8.31 8.32 2.60
N ARG A 8 8.73 7.18 3.14
CA ARG A 8 10.11 6.87 3.47
C ARG A 8 10.68 5.89 2.43
N PRO A 9 12.00 5.74 2.33
CA PRO A 9 12.61 4.82 1.37
C PRO A 9 12.13 3.36 1.51
N ASP A 10 11.74 2.95 2.71
CA ASP A 10 11.40 1.57 3.08
C ASP A 10 9.93 1.36 3.52
N HIS A 11 9.21 2.42 3.90
CA HIS A 11 7.82 2.35 4.36
C HIS A 11 7.02 3.62 4.04
N ILE A 12 5.71 3.58 4.26
CA ILE A 12 4.81 4.72 4.09
C ILE A 12 3.90 4.86 5.32
N HIS A 13 3.56 6.11 5.67
CA HIS A 13 2.51 6.42 6.64
C HIS A 13 1.32 7.03 5.92
N LEU A 14 0.11 6.58 6.28
CA LEU A 14 -1.14 7.04 5.68
C LEU A 14 -2.11 7.45 6.78
N ALA A 15 -2.61 8.68 6.71
CA ALA A 15 -3.71 9.15 7.54
C ALA A 15 -5.00 9.15 6.72
N ILE A 16 -5.94 8.28 7.06
CA ILE A 16 -7.20 8.08 6.33
C ILE A 16 -8.37 8.31 7.28
N VAL A 17 -9.32 9.15 6.86
CA VAL A 17 -10.57 9.39 7.61
C VAL A 17 -11.79 9.00 6.80
N GLY A 18 -12.92 8.85 7.49
CA GLY A 18 -14.17 8.47 6.87
C GLY A 18 -14.21 7.02 6.39
N ILE A 19 -13.39 6.14 7.00
CA ILE A 19 -13.59 4.70 6.85
C ILE A 19 -14.86 4.35 7.62
N SER A 20 -15.82 3.75 6.92
CA SER A 20 -17.08 3.33 7.54
C SER A 20 -16.81 2.32 8.66
N PRO A 21 -17.45 2.43 9.84
CA PRO A 21 -17.20 1.54 10.99
C PRO A 21 -17.42 0.04 10.70
N ILE A 22 -18.29 -0.28 9.74
CA ILE A 22 -18.53 -1.68 9.31
C ILE A 22 -17.43 -2.22 8.39
N THR A 23 -16.53 -1.35 7.91
CA THR A 23 -15.44 -1.75 7.01
C THR A 23 -14.26 -2.24 7.83
N ARG A 24 -13.78 -3.44 7.54
CA ARG A 24 -12.59 -3.99 8.19
C ARG A 24 -11.35 -3.24 7.70
N LEU A 25 -10.57 -2.70 8.63
CA LEU A 25 -9.32 -2.01 8.29
C LEU A 25 -8.36 -2.90 7.50
N SER A 26 -8.35 -4.20 7.78
CA SER A 26 -7.58 -5.20 7.02
C SER A 26 -7.91 -5.19 5.53
N ASP A 27 -9.17 -4.99 5.16
CA ASP A 27 -9.61 -4.98 3.77
C ASP A 27 -9.19 -3.69 3.07
N VAL A 28 -9.28 -2.56 3.78
CA VAL A 28 -8.76 -1.27 3.30
C VAL A 28 -7.26 -1.36 3.03
N VAL A 29 -6.49 -1.88 3.98
CA VAL A 29 -5.03 -2.03 3.83
C VAL A 29 -4.68 -3.01 2.72
N LYS A 30 -5.40 -4.14 2.60
CA LYS A 30 -5.23 -5.10 1.51
C LYS A 30 -5.47 -4.46 0.14
N TYR A 31 -6.54 -3.69 0.02
CA TYR A 31 -6.87 -2.97 -1.21
C TYR A 31 -5.78 -1.95 -1.56
N LEU A 32 -5.38 -1.11 -0.61
CA LEU A 32 -4.35 -0.09 -0.83
C LEU A 32 -3.01 -0.71 -1.27
N LYS A 33 -2.53 -1.73 -0.56
CA LYS A 33 -1.25 -2.40 -0.88
C LYS A 33 -1.34 -3.16 -2.22
N GLY A 34 -2.47 -3.82 -2.49
CA GLY A 34 -2.69 -4.54 -3.74
C GLY A 34 -2.68 -3.62 -4.96
N THR A 35 -3.54 -2.60 -4.94
CA THR A 35 -3.71 -1.66 -6.06
C THR A 35 -2.45 -0.84 -6.29
N SER A 36 -1.85 -0.27 -5.23
CA SER A 36 -0.62 0.50 -5.37
C SER A 36 0.56 -0.36 -5.84
N GLY A 37 0.69 -1.59 -5.33
CA GLY A 37 1.74 -2.51 -5.76
C GLY A 37 1.63 -2.85 -7.24
N LEU A 38 0.41 -3.11 -7.73
CA LEU A 38 0.17 -3.37 -9.15
C LEU A 38 0.48 -2.14 -10.01
N SER A 39 0.03 -0.95 -9.61
CA SER A 39 0.30 0.30 -10.33
C SER A 39 1.80 0.61 -10.39
N LEU A 40 2.53 0.42 -9.29
CA LEU A 40 3.99 0.61 -9.25
C LEU A 40 4.72 -0.33 -10.20
N PHE A 41 4.30 -1.60 -10.32
CA PHE A 41 4.89 -2.50 -11.31
C PHE A 41 4.56 -2.13 -12.76
N LYS A 42 3.42 -1.48 -13.01
CA LYS A 42 3.06 -0.98 -14.35
C LYS A 42 3.89 0.24 -14.71
N VAL A 43 4.01 1.20 -13.81
CA VAL A 43 4.75 2.46 -14.03
C VAL A 43 6.27 2.24 -14.01
N PHE A 44 6.75 1.35 -13.13
CA PHE A 44 8.18 1.05 -12.98
C PHE A 44 8.46 -0.45 -13.19
N PRO A 45 8.44 -0.96 -14.44
CA PRO A 45 8.67 -2.38 -14.72
C PRO A 45 10.01 -2.91 -14.18
N LYS A 46 11.02 -2.04 -14.06
CA LYS A 46 12.34 -2.36 -13.48
C LYS A 46 12.24 -2.89 -12.05
N LEU A 47 11.23 -2.48 -11.26
CA LEU A 47 11.02 -2.97 -9.90
C LEU A 47 10.77 -4.48 -9.84
N ARG A 48 10.32 -5.13 -10.93
CA ARG A 48 10.15 -6.60 -10.98
C ARG A 48 11.47 -7.34 -10.82
N ARG A 49 12.60 -6.73 -11.21
CA ARG A 49 13.93 -7.33 -11.03
C ARG A 49 14.37 -7.33 -9.56
N GLN A 50 14.00 -6.28 -8.83
CA GLN A 50 14.29 -6.11 -7.41
C GLN A 50 13.31 -6.94 -6.55
N PHE A 51 12.01 -6.88 -6.86
CA PHE A 51 10.94 -7.59 -6.16
C PHE A 51 10.53 -8.85 -6.91
N ARG A 52 11.43 -9.84 -6.99
CA ARG A 52 11.25 -11.06 -7.80
C ARG A 52 10.03 -11.91 -7.41
N LYS A 53 9.53 -11.78 -6.18
CA LYS A 53 8.30 -12.45 -5.70
C LYS A 53 7.01 -11.72 -6.13
N GLY A 54 7.11 -10.66 -6.93
CA GLY A 54 5.95 -9.90 -7.42
C GLY A 54 5.20 -9.15 -6.32
N ARG A 55 5.86 -8.86 -5.20
CA ARG A 55 5.27 -8.13 -4.06
C ARG A 55 6.23 -7.01 -3.65
N ILE A 56 5.72 -5.78 -3.66
CA ILE A 56 6.44 -4.58 -3.22
C ILE A 56 6.28 -4.42 -1.71
N TRP A 57 5.05 -4.55 -1.23
CA TRP A 57 4.74 -4.34 0.18
C TRP A 57 4.93 -5.60 1.03
N SER A 58 5.40 -5.41 2.26
CA SER A 58 5.40 -6.44 3.30
C SER A 58 3.98 -6.99 3.53
N ARG A 59 3.85 -8.19 4.10
CA ARG A 59 2.54 -8.71 4.54
C ARG A 59 1.98 -7.91 5.71
N ASN A 60 2.87 -7.44 6.58
CA ASN A 60 2.51 -6.78 7.82
C ASN A 60 2.16 -5.30 7.57
N TYR A 61 1.39 -4.74 8.48
CA TYR A 61 1.06 -3.32 8.55
C TYR A 61 0.83 -2.95 10.01
N TYR A 62 0.88 -1.66 10.31
CA TYR A 62 0.60 -1.11 11.63
C TYR A 62 -0.54 -0.11 11.51
N VAL A 63 -1.42 -0.09 12.50
CA VAL A 63 -2.61 0.76 12.65
C VAL A 63 -2.69 1.15 14.11
#